data_AF-A0A9D5N6X3-F1
#
_entry.id   AF-A0A9D5N6X3-F1
#
_cell.length_a   1.000
_cell.length_b   1.000
_cell.length_c   1.000
_cell.angle_alpha   90.00
_cell.angle_beta   90.00
_cell.angle_gamma   90.00
#
_symmetry.space_group_name_H-M   'P 1'
#
loop_
_entity.id
_entity.type
_entity.pdbx_description
1 polymer ?
#
loop_
_entity_poly.entity_id
_entity_poly.type
_entity_poly.pdbx_seq_one_letter_code
_entity_poly.pdbx_strand_id
1 'polypeptide(L)'
;MKYDYHGSEDTGLRIDNPLYPKIHSPQEMYEALSEIWCEYTCAPRMRKDWSKENRTLGQCSVTAFLVQDVFGGEVYGIPLKEGGYHSFNVADGHLFDLTSAQFKEKLDYNDCVLQKREVHFAKQEKYERYLYLKKEFEMKMADE
;
A
#
# COMPACT_ATOMS: atom_id res chain seq x y z
N MET A 1 -4.45 -8.39 17.80
CA MET A 1 -3.99 -6.98 17.63
C MET A 1 -4.98 -6.27 16.73
N LYS A 2 -5.20 -4.96 16.91
CA LYS A 2 -6.01 -4.17 15.97
C LYS A 2 -5.04 -3.47 15.01
N TYR A 3 -5.08 -3.85 13.73
CA TYR A 3 -4.29 -3.16 12.71
C TYR A 3 -4.98 -1.86 12.33
N ASP A 4 -4.19 -0.82 12.08
CA ASP A 4 -4.69 0.52 11.80
C ASP A 4 -4.80 0.74 10.28
N TYR A 5 -5.67 -0.03 9.65
CA TYR A 5 -5.91 0.08 8.21
C TYR A 5 -7.33 -0.39 7.85
N HIS A 6 -7.89 0.07 6.73
CA HIS A 6 -9.25 -0.29 6.32
C HIS A 6 -9.28 -1.72 5.76
N GLY A 7 -10.24 -2.53 6.19
CA GLY A 7 -10.26 -3.97 5.86
C GLY A 7 -9.32 -4.81 6.75
N SER A 8 -8.93 -4.28 7.93
CA SER A 8 -8.09 -4.99 8.91
C SER A 8 -8.80 -6.12 9.67
N GLU A 9 -10.14 -6.12 9.64
CA GLU A 9 -10.92 -7.25 10.16
C GLU A 9 -10.49 -8.51 9.41
N ASP A 10 -10.49 -9.67 10.07
CA ASP A 10 -10.07 -10.92 9.42
C ASP A 10 -10.93 -11.14 8.17
N THR A 11 -10.32 -10.91 7.01
CA THR A 11 -10.98 -11.02 5.71
C THR A 11 -11.05 -12.48 5.27
N GLY A 12 -10.33 -13.40 5.92
CA GLY A 12 -10.11 -14.75 5.41
C GLY A 12 -9.28 -14.80 4.12
N LEU A 13 -8.79 -13.66 3.63
CA LEU A 13 -7.94 -13.60 2.45
C LEU A 13 -6.60 -14.28 2.75
N ARG A 14 -6.38 -15.41 2.11
CA ARG A 14 -5.14 -16.15 2.17
C ARG A 14 -4.69 -16.51 0.76
N ILE A 15 -3.54 -16.00 0.34
CA ILE A 15 -2.99 -16.26 -0.99
C ILE A 15 -1.60 -16.87 -0.83
N ASP A 16 -1.41 -18.04 -1.44
CA ASP A 16 -0.11 -18.69 -1.50
C ASP A 16 0.63 -18.20 -2.75
N ASN A 17 1.55 -17.25 -2.57
CA ASN A 17 2.43 -16.78 -3.63
C ASN A 17 3.82 -17.43 -3.50
N PRO A 18 4.27 -18.30 -4.42
CA PRO A 18 5.57 -18.96 -4.35
C PRO A 18 6.77 -18.00 -4.34
N LEU A 19 6.62 -16.78 -4.86
CA LEU A 19 7.67 -15.75 -4.82
C LEU A 19 7.78 -15.08 -3.44
N TYR A 20 6.70 -15.08 -2.67
CA TYR A 20 6.61 -14.45 -1.35
C TYR A 20 6.00 -15.43 -0.33
N PRO A 21 6.65 -16.59 -0.06
CA PRO A 21 6.07 -17.68 0.74
C PRO A 21 5.86 -17.35 2.22
N LYS A 22 6.28 -16.15 2.66
CA LYS A 22 6.10 -15.66 4.04
C LYS A 22 4.87 -14.76 4.19
N ILE A 23 4.28 -14.32 3.09
CA ILE A 23 3.19 -13.34 3.07
C ILE A 23 1.97 -13.98 2.45
N HIS A 24 1.01 -14.32 3.29
CA HIS A 24 -0.23 -14.97 2.91
C HIS A 24 -1.43 -14.05 3.08
N SER A 25 -1.33 -13.03 3.93
CA SER A 25 -2.43 -12.15 4.31
C SER A 25 -2.03 -10.66 4.31
N PRO A 26 -3.01 -9.75 4.15
CA PRO A 26 -2.77 -8.31 4.27
C PRO A 26 -2.17 -7.90 5.63
N GLN A 27 -2.46 -8.63 6.70
CA GLN A 27 -1.93 -8.37 8.05
C GLN A 27 -0.42 -8.63 8.11
N GLU A 28 0.04 -9.78 7.62
CA GLU A 28 1.48 -10.10 7.54
C GLU A 28 2.22 -9.08 6.66
N MET A 29 1.61 -8.68 5.53
CA MET A 29 2.19 -7.65 4.66
C MET A 29 2.27 -6.28 5.37
N TYR A 30 1.24 -5.90 6.12
CA TYR A 30 1.22 -4.65 6.88
C TYR A 30 2.31 -4.61 7.96
N GLU A 31 2.55 -5.74 8.65
CA GLU A 31 3.62 -5.86 9.64
C GLU A 31 5.00 -5.68 8.99
N ALA A 32 5.26 -6.40 7.89
CA ALA A 32 6.50 -6.27 7.15
C ALA A 32 6.73 -4.83 6.64
N LEU A 33 5.70 -4.23 6.04
CA LEU A 33 5.78 -2.86 5.52
C LEU A 33 5.89 -1.80 6.63
N SER A 34 5.38 -2.06 7.82
CA SER A 34 5.49 -1.15 8.96
C SER A 34 6.93 -0.92 9.41
N GLU A 35 7.84 -1.85 9.11
CA GLU A 35 9.28 -1.71 9.34
C GLU A 35 10.02 -1.06 8.16
N ILE A 36 9.44 -1.10 6.96
CA ILE A 36 10.05 -0.61 5.71
C ILE A 36 9.63 0.84 5.40
N TRP A 37 8.39 1.23 5.72
CA TRP A 37 7.90 2.57 5.46
C TRP A 37 8.74 3.62 6.20
N CYS A 38 9.24 4.57 5.42
CA CYS A 38 10.22 5.56 5.85
C CYS A 38 10.10 6.82 4.98
N GLU A 39 10.92 7.82 5.27
CA GLU A 39 10.99 9.06 4.49
C GLU A 39 11.30 8.84 3.00
N TYR A 40 12.11 7.84 2.66
CA TYR A 40 12.51 7.56 1.28
C TYR A 40 11.36 6.97 0.46
N THR A 41 10.55 6.11 1.08
CA THR A 41 9.35 5.55 0.47
C THR A 41 8.21 6.55 0.43
N CYS A 42 8.21 7.58 1.28
CA CYS A 42 7.21 8.66 1.28
C CYS A 42 7.34 9.62 0.08
N ALA A 43 6.21 10.15 -0.37
CA ALA A 43 6.15 11.11 -1.47
C ALA A 43 6.93 12.38 -1.13
N PRO A 44 7.86 12.86 -1.98
CA PRO A 44 8.71 14.03 -1.71
C PRO A 44 7.92 15.24 -1.22
N ARG A 45 6.74 15.49 -1.82
CA ARG A 45 5.86 16.60 -1.43
C ARG A 45 5.30 16.49 0.00
N MET A 46 5.28 15.29 0.58
CA MET A 46 4.73 14.96 1.90
C MET A 46 5.80 14.55 2.92
N ARG A 47 7.07 14.38 2.52
CA ARG A 47 8.16 13.93 3.40
C ARG A 47 8.33 14.80 4.64
N LYS A 48 8.14 16.11 4.51
CA LYS A 48 8.22 17.06 5.63
C LYS A 48 7.20 16.79 6.74
N ASP A 49 6.07 16.17 6.39
CA ASP A 49 4.95 15.88 7.29
C ASP A 49 4.93 14.40 7.69
N TRP A 50 5.86 13.59 7.18
CA TRP A 50 5.97 12.17 7.50
C TRP A 50 6.55 12.00 8.90
N SER A 51 6.01 11.07 9.68
CA SER A 51 6.52 10.72 11.00
C SER A 51 6.37 9.23 11.28
N LYS A 52 7.02 8.72 12.33
CA LYS A 52 6.87 7.32 12.75
C LYS A 52 5.45 7.03 13.24
N GLU A 53 4.77 8.02 13.81
CA GLU A 53 3.35 7.89 14.18
C GLU A 53 2.45 7.82 12.94
N ASN A 54 2.78 8.54 11.86
CA ASN A 54 2.06 8.52 10.59
C ASN A 54 2.90 7.94 9.44
N ARG A 55 3.33 6.69 9.61
CA ARG A 55 4.26 6.01 8.69
C ARG A 55 3.68 5.77 7.29
N THR A 56 2.36 5.68 7.17
CA THR A 56 1.63 5.40 5.93
C THR A 56 1.47 6.64 5.03
N LEU A 57 1.83 7.83 5.53
CA LEU A 57 1.69 9.09 4.79
C LEU A 57 2.46 9.05 3.47
N GLY A 58 1.73 9.34 2.39
CA GLY A 58 2.31 9.43 1.06
C GLY A 58 2.74 8.09 0.45
N GLN A 59 2.40 6.95 1.08
CA GLN A 59 2.79 5.60 0.64
C GLN A 59 1.78 4.95 -0.31
N CYS A 60 0.55 5.47 -0.42
CA CYS A 60 -0.60 4.77 -0.99
C CYS A 60 -0.36 4.11 -2.35
N SER A 61 0.05 4.87 -3.37
CA SER A 61 0.22 4.30 -4.72
C SER A 61 1.29 3.21 -4.78
N VAL A 62 2.46 3.44 -4.18
CA VAL A 62 3.58 2.50 -4.28
C VAL A 62 3.30 1.23 -3.47
N THR A 63 2.68 1.37 -2.31
CA THR A 63 2.17 0.25 -1.52
C THR A 63 1.13 -0.53 -2.30
N ALA A 64 0.13 0.14 -2.90
CA ALA A 64 -0.95 -0.56 -3.56
C ALA A 64 -0.49 -1.39 -4.76
N PHE A 65 0.49 -0.91 -5.52
CA PHE A 65 1.06 -1.71 -6.61
C PHE A 65 1.98 -2.84 -6.11
N LEU A 66 2.64 -2.69 -4.97
CA LEU A 66 3.38 -3.81 -4.36
C LEU A 66 2.42 -4.88 -3.82
N VAL A 67 1.32 -4.46 -3.19
CA VAL A 67 0.23 -5.37 -2.77
C VAL A 67 -0.34 -6.11 -3.97
N GLN A 68 -0.51 -5.44 -5.11
CA GLN A 68 -0.94 -6.06 -6.35
C GLN A 68 0.08 -7.10 -6.86
N ASP A 69 1.39 -6.85 -6.74
CA ASP A 69 2.41 -7.83 -7.12
C ASP A 69 2.36 -9.09 -6.25
N VAL A 70 2.00 -8.95 -4.96
CA VAL A 70 1.97 -10.07 -3.99
C VAL A 70 0.67 -10.85 -4.06
N PHE A 71 -0.47 -10.17 -4.07
CA PHE A 71 -1.80 -10.78 -3.96
C PHE A 71 -2.59 -10.77 -5.27
N GLY A 72 -2.06 -10.16 -6.34
CA GLY A 72 -2.82 -9.93 -7.56
C GLY A 72 -3.95 -8.91 -7.35
N GLY A 73 -5.06 -9.12 -8.05
CA GLY A 73 -6.22 -8.24 -7.97
C GLY A 73 -6.03 -6.89 -8.66
N GLU A 74 -6.83 -5.93 -8.23
CA GLU A 74 -6.96 -4.61 -8.86
C GLU A 74 -6.63 -3.49 -7.87
N VAL A 75 -6.10 -2.39 -8.39
CA VAL A 75 -5.85 -1.17 -7.62
C VAL A 75 -6.94 -0.16 -7.95
N TYR A 76 -7.64 0.31 -6.91
CA TYR A 76 -8.66 1.35 -7.01
C TYR A 76 -8.18 2.64 -6.37
N GLY A 77 -8.81 3.76 -6.74
CA GLY A 77 -8.43 5.09 -6.32
C GLY A 77 -9.63 5.90 -5.84
N ILE A 78 -9.54 6.44 -4.62
CA ILE A 78 -10.50 7.41 -4.10
C ILE A 78 -10.08 8.80 -4.60
N PRO A 79 -10.94 9.54 -5.32
CA PRO A 79 -10.64 10.92 -5.72
C PRO A 79 -10.50 11.82 -4.48
N LEU A 80 -9.36 12.52 -4.36
CA LEU A 80 -9.14 13.46 -3.27
C LEU A 80 -9.56 14.87 -3.66
N LYS A 81 -10.11 15.64 -2.70
CA LYS A 81 -10.57 17.03 -2.93
C LYS A 81 -9.47 17.96 -3.45
N GLU A 82 -8.23 17.72 -3.01
CA GLU A 82 -7.04 18.49 -3.44
C GLU A 82 -6.47 18.03 -4.78
N GLY A 83 -7.12 17.08 -5.45
CA GLY A 83 -6.67 16.45 -6.68
C GLY A 83 -5.83 15.20 -6.45
N GLY A 84 -5.83 14.31 -7.45
CA GLY A 84 -5.19 13.01 -7.38
C GLY A 84 -6.06 11.94 -6.72
N TYR A 85 -5.44 10.77 -6.50
CA TYR A 85 -6.13 9.59 -6.00
C TYR A 85 -5.38 9.00 -4.80
N HIS A 86 -6.16 8.55 -3.82
CA HIS A 86 -5.67 7.66 -2.79
C HIS A 86 -5.88 6.21 -3.23
N SER A 87 -4.78 5.48 -3.42
CA SER A 87 -4.80 4.13 -3.99
C SER A 87 -4.91 3.05 -2.92
N PHE A 88 -5.73 2.02 -3.18
CA PHE A 88 -5.91 0.83 -2.34
C PHE A 88 -6.17 -0.41 -3.20
N ASN A 89 -6.26 -1.59 -2.58
CA ASN A 89 -6.37 -2.87 -3.29
C ASN A 89 -7.72 -3.55 -3.09
N VAL A 90 -8.14 -4.26 -4.13
CA VAL A 90 -9.19 -5.28 -4.07
C VAL A 90 -8.59 -6.56 -4.63
N ALA A 91 -8.41 -7.58 -3.79
CA ALA A 91 -7.88 -8.89 -4.18
C ALA A 91 -8.82 -9.99 -3.71
N ASP A 92 -9.15 -10.92 -4.61
CA ASP A 92 -10.11 -12.00 -4.35
C ASP A 92 -11.45 -11.51 -3.74
N GLY A 93 -11.95 -10.36 -4.22
CA GLY A 93 -13.17 -9.73 -3.70
C GLY A 93 -13.03 -9.01 -2.36
N HIS A 94 -11.84 -9.05 -1.72
CA HIS A 94 -11.57 -8.38 -0.46
C HIS A 94 -10.94 -7.02 -0.69
N LEU A 95 -11.62 -5.97 -0.21
CA LEU A 95 -11.12 -4.61 -0.22
C LEU A 95 -10.30 -4.35 1.04
N PHE A 96 -9.06 -3.91 0.85
CA PHE A 96 -8.21 -3.47 1.95
C PHE A 96 -7.28 -2.34 1.52
N ASP A 97 -7.03 -1.43 2.45
CA ASP A 97 -6.18 -0.27 2.25
C ASP A 97 -5.17 -0.18 3.39
N LEU A 98 -3.98 -0.74 3.16
CA LEU A 98 -2.88 -0.76 4.12
C LEU A 98 -2.38 0.65 4.52
N THR A 99 -2.83 1.69 3.83
CA THR A 99 -2.36 3.07 4.03
C THR A 99 -3.49 4.02 4.46
N SER A 100 -4.64 3.50 4.87
CA SER A 100 -5.78 4.34 5.26
C SER A 100 -5.50 5.19 6.50
N ALA A 101 -4.62 4.73 7.40
CA ALA A 101 -4.23 5.45 8.62
C ALA A 101 -3.57 6.81 8.37
N GLN A 102 -3.17 7.12 7.13
CA GLN A 102 -2.63 8.45 6.84
C GLN A 102 -3.69 9.56 6.94
N PHE A 103 -4.98 9.19 6.90
CA PHE A 103 -6.10 10.09 7.03
C PHE A 103 -6.67 10.04 8.44
N LYS A 104 -6.92 11.23 9.00
CA LYS A 104 -7.64 11.37 10.28
C LYS A 104 -9.14 11.11 10.14
N GLU A 105 -9.67 11.36 8.95
CA GLU A 105 -11.08 11.17 8.61
C GLU A 105 -11.29 9.85 7.89
N LYS A 106 -12.49 9.28 8.04
CA LYS A 106 -12.86 8.05 7.35
C LYS A 106 -12.97 8.32 5.84
N LEU A 107 -12.28 7.49 5.06
CA LEU A 107 -12.36 7.50 3.61
C LEU A 107 -13.69 6.92 3.11
N ASP A 108 -14.16 7.44 1.97
CA ASP A 108 -15.34 6.95 1.26
C ASP A 108 -14.92 6.07 0.08
N TYR A 109 -15.36 4.81 0.08
CA TYR A 109 -14.99 3.80 -0.91
C TYR A 109 -16.08 3.55 -1.97
N ASN A 110 -17.14 4.37 -2.04
CA ASN A 110 -18.26 4.13 -2.97
C ASN A 110 -17.95 4.53 -4.43
N ASP A 111 -17.28 5.65 -4.66
CA ASP A 111 -17.01 6.21 -6.00
C ASP A 111 -15.56 6.00 -6.46
N CYS A 112 -15.06 4.78 -6.26
CA CYS A 112 -13.67 4.45 -6.57
C CYS A 112 -13.45 4.18 -8.05
N VAL A 113 -12.29 4.61 -8.56
CA VAL A 113 -11.91 4.43 -9.96
C VAL A 113 -10.70 3.53 -10.11
N LEU A 114 -10.72 2.62 -11.09
CA LEU A 114 -9.60 1.73 -11.39
C LEU A 114 -8.33 2.56 -11.70
N GLN A 115 -7.23 2.27 -11.02
CA GLN A 115 -5.95 2.90 -11.21
C GLN A 115 -5.01 1.99 -12.01
N LYS A 116 -4.32 2.58 -12.98
CA LYS A 116 -3.38 1.87 -13.85
C LYS A 116 -1.95 2.19 -13.47
N ARG A 117 -1.12 1.16 -13.31
CA ARG A 117 0.30 1.32 -12.92
C ARG A 117 1.07 2.14 -13.94
N GLU A 118 0.73 2.03 -15.22
CA GLU A 118 1.35 2.78 -16.32
C GLU A 118 1.16 4.30 -16.13
N VAL A 119 -0.01 4.72 -15.64
CA VAL A 119 -0.32 6.13 -15.38
C VAL A 119 0.45 6.62 -14.15
N HIS A 120 0.55 5.80 -13.11
CA HIS A 120 1.25 6.16 -11.88
C HIS A 120 2.76 6.20 -12.09
N PHE A 121 3.33 5.22 -12.77
CA PHE A 121 4.78 5.07 -13.01
C PHE A 121 5.30 5.85 -14.23
N ALA A 122 4.43 6.52 -14.97
CA ALA A 122 4.85 7.58 -15.91
C ALA A 122 5.63 8.71 -15.19
N LYS A 123 5.43 8.90 -13.88
CA LYS A 123 6.28 9.75 -13.05
C LYS A 123 7.47 8.96 -12.53
N GLN A 124 8.67 9.31 -13.00
CA GLN A 124 9.92 8.65 -12.62
C GLN A 124 10.10 8.57 -11.09
N GLU A 125 9.87 9.67 -10.38
CA GLU A 125 9.96 9.72 -8.91
C GLU A 125 9.09 8.65 -8.22
N LYS A 126 7.87 8.41 -8.72
CA LYS A 126 6.97 7.42 -8.13
C LYS A 126 7.45 6.00 -8.45
N TYR A 127 7.96 5.79 -9.66
CA TYR A 127 8.51 4.50 -10.06
C TYR A 127 9.76 4.13 -9.24
N GLU A 128 10.69 5.07 -9.05
CA GLU A 128 11.89 4.88 -8.23
C GLU A 128 11.55 4.53 -6.78
N ARG A 129 10.53 5.17 -6.20
CA ARG A 129 10.07 4.84 -4.85
C ARG A 129 9.43 3.46 -4.76
N TYR A 130 8.66 3.07 -5.77
CA TYR A 130 8.12 1.71 -5.83
C TYR A 130 9.25 0.69 -5.94
N LEU A 131 10.27 0.93 -6.78
CA LEU A 131 11.43 0.05 -6.88
C LEU A 131 12.19 -0.05 -5.56
N TYR A 132 12.39 1.07 -4.86
CA TYR A 132 13.00 1.08 -3.53
C TYR A 132 12.16 0.28 -2.52
N LEU A 133 10.86 0.56 -2.42
CA LEU A 133 9.94 -0.17 -1.52
C LEU A 133 9.96 -1.67 -1.80
N LYS A 134 9.87 -2.05 -3.07
CA LYS A 134 9.88 -3.45 -3.52
C LYS A 134 11.19 -4.13 -3.17
N LYS A 135 12.33 -3.47 -3.39
CA LYS A 135 13.65 -4.00 -3.05
C LYS A 135 13.79 -4.26 -1.55
N GLU A 136 13.42 -3.29 -0.71
CA GLU A 136 13.51 -3.45 0.75
C GLU A 136 12.57 -4.56 1.24
N PHE A 137 11.38 -4.67 0.64
CA PHE A 137 10.44 -5.76 0.92
C PHE A 137 11.04 -7.13 0.53
N GLU A 138 11.58 -7.27 -0.67
CA GLU A 138 12.22 -8.51 -1.15
C GLU A 138 13.42 -8.89 -0.28
N MET A 139 14.25 -7.93 0.14
CA MET A 139 15.35 -8.17 1.08
C MET A 139 14.83 -8.72 2.42
N LYS A 140 13.80 -8.09 3.01
CA LYS A 140 13.19 -8.59 4.24
C LYS A 140 12.59 -10.00 4.08
N MET A 141 12.04 -10.32 2.90
CA MET A 141 11.54 -11.66 2.63
C MET A 141 12.66 -12.70 2.47
N ALA A 142 13.87 -12.30 2.10
CA ALA A 142 15.03 -13.18 1.92
C ALA A 142 15.84 -13.42 3.21
N ASP A 143 15.87 -12.47 4.14
CA ASP A 143 16.81 -12.44 5.28
C ASP A 143 16.37 -13.22 6.55
N GLU A 144 15.35 -14.08 6.47
CA GLU A 144 14.83 -14.89 7.60
C GLU A 144 14.50 -16.34 7.19
#